data_AF-A0A953RPF8-F1
#
_entry.id   AF-A0A953RPF8-F1
#
_cell.length_a   1.000
_cell.length_b   1.000
_cell.length_c   1.000
_cell.angle_alpha   90.00
_cell.angle_beta   90.00
_cell.angle_gamma   90.00
#
_symmetry.space_group_name_H-M   'P 1'
#
loop_
_entity.id
_entity.type
_entity.pdbx_description
1 polymer ?
#
loop_
_entity_poly.entity_id
_entity_poly.type
_entity_poly.pdbx_seq_one_letter_code
_entity_poly.pdbx_strand_id
1 'polypeptide(L)' 'MREGTTFILTLHPYLSGHRAPMAHLDSFVAYMKSKPGVWFATCMQVAQYVKEAAGRR' A
#
# COMPACT_ATOMS: atom_id res chain seq x y z
N MET A 1 5.61 10.19 -16.18
CA MET A 1 4.34 9.45 -16.12
C MET A 1 4.07 9.04 -14.68
N ARG A 2 2.80 8.93 -14.26
CA ARG A 2 2.44 8.27 -13.00
C ARG A 2 1.96 6.87 -13.34
N GLU A 3 2.60 5.86 -12.78
CA GLU A 3 2.25 4.46 -12.99
C GLU A 3 1.09 4.08 -12.05
N GLY A 4 0.01 3.52 -12.60
CA GLY A 4 -1.15 3.01 -11.86
C GLY A 4 -0.92 1.59 -11.35
N THR A 5 0.22 1.35 -10.69
CA THR A 5 0.67 0.03 -10.27
C THR A 5 0.40 -0.23 -8.79
N THR A 6 0.62 -1.46 -8.35
CA THR A 6 0.52 -1.85 -6.94
C THR A 6 1.87 -1.66 -6.26
N PHE A 7 1.89 -1.05 -5.09
CA PHE A 7 3.08 -0.91 -4.24
C PHE A 7 2.89 -1.70 -2.94
N ILE A 8 3.79 -2.65 -2.67
CA ILE A 8 3.76 -3.49 -1.46
C ILE A 8 4.95 -3.12 -0.60
N LEU A 9 4.68 -2.57 0.59
CA LEU A 9 5.71 -2.22 1.57
C LEU A 9 5.76 -3.25 2.69
N THR A 10 6.85 -4.00 2.77
CA THR A 10 7.08 -4.98 3.85
C THR A 10 7.80 -4.32 5.02
N LEU A 11 7.20 -4.37 6.21
CA LEU A 11 7.74 -3.77 7.44
C LEU A 11 8.12 -4.87 8.44
N HIS A 12 9.29 -4.71 9.07
CA HIS A 12 9.77 -5.60 10.13
C HIS A 12 9.68 -4.87 11.48
N PRO A 13 8.97 -5.40 12.50
CA PRO A 13 8.77 -4.71 13.77
C PRO A 13 10.06 -4.24 14.45
N TYR A 14 11.11 -5.08 14.40
CA TYR A 14 12.41 -4.78 15.02
C TYR A 14 13.10 -3.54 14.42
N LEU A 15 12.94 -3.30 13.13
CA LEU A 15 13.61 -2.19 12.43
C LEU A 15 12.68 -0.99 12.29
N SER A 16 11.47 -1.22 11.82
CA SER A 16 10.51 -0.15 11.52
C SER A 16 9.81 0.38 12.76
N GLY A 17 9.67 -0.41 13.83
CA GLY A 17 8.95 -0.02 15.05
C GLY A 17 9.66 1.05 15.90
N HIS A 18 10.89 1.43 15.57
CA HIS A 18 11.58 2.50 16.27
C HIS A 18 10.96 3.88 15.97
N ARG A 19 11.07 4.81 16.94
CA ARG A 19 10.44 6.15 16.88
C ARG A 19 10.75 6.94 15.59
N ALA A 20 12.00 6.89 15.11
CA ALA A 20 12.42 7.69 13.96
C ALA A 20 11.87 7.13 12.64
N PRO A 21 11.99 5.82 12.34
CA PRO A 21 11.30 5.20 11.20
C PRO A 21 9.78 5.35 11.23
N MET A 22 9.14 5.27 12.40
CA MET A 22 7.68 5.46 12.54
C MET A 22 7.21 6.85 12.11
N ALA A 23 7.96 7.92 12.44
CA ALA A 23 7.63 9.28 11.99
C ALA A 23 7.69 9.43 10.46
N HIS A 24 8.63 8.74 9.81
CA HIS A 24 8.73 8.72 8.35
C HIS A 24 7.60 7.90 7.72
N LEU A 25 7.23 6.76 8.34
CA LEU A 25 6.10 5.95 7.89
C LEU A 25 4.79 6.73 7.96
N ASP A 26 4.56 7.50 9.03
CA ASP A 26 3.37 8.34 9.17
C ASP A 26 3.31 9.43 8.08
N SER A 27 4.44 10.11 7.85
CA SER A 27 4.56 11.10 6.77
C SER A 27 4.31 10.49 5.38
N PHE A 28 4.79 9.27 5.16
CA PHE A 28 4.58 8.53 3.91
C PHE A 28 3.11 8.14 3.71
N VAL A 29 2.45 7.66 4.76
CA VAL A 29 1.01 7.36 4.72
C VAL A 29 0.18 8.64 4.50
N ALA A 30 0.53 9.75 5.14
CA ALA A 30 -0.11 11.04 4.93
C ALA A 30 0.03 11.51 3.46
N TYR A 31 1.22 11.37 2.88
CA TYR A 31 1.47 11.64 1.46
C TYR A 31 0.58 10.78 0.55
N MET A 32 0.48 9.48 0.80
CA MET A 32 -0.39 8.58 0.02
C MET A 32 -1.87 8.99 0.12
N LYS A 33 -2.36 9.30 1.32
CA LYS A 33 -3.75 9.74 1.55
C LYS A 33 -4.08 11.07 0.84
N SER A 34 -3.09 11.94 0.63
CA SER A 34 -3.28 13.21 -0.08
C SER A 34 -3.53 13.05 -1.59
N LYS A 35 -3.27 11.87 -2.16
CA LYS A 35 -3.40 11.63 -3.60
C LYS A 35 -4.75 10.95 -3.88
N PRO A 36 -5.60 11.52 -4.76
CA PRO A 36 -6.81 10.83 -5.19
C PRO A 36 -6.47 9.57 -5.99
N GLY A 37 -7.31 8.54 -5.87
CA GLY A 37 -7.14 7.29 -6.61
C GLY A 37 -6.19 6.26 -5.99
N VAL A 38 -5.68 6.51 -4.78
CA VAL A 38 -4.92 5.51 -4.02
C VAL A 38 -5.87 4.56 -3.31
N TRP A 39 -5.74 3.28 -3.60
CA TRP A 39 -6.47 2.22 -2.91
C TRP A 39 -5.60 1.60 -1.82
N PHE A 40 -5.95 1.83 -0.55
CA PHE A 40 -5.35 1.12 0.57
C PHE A 40 -6.05 -0.24 0.73
N ALA A 41 -5.32 -1.31 0.46
CA ALA A 41 -5.87 -2.66 0.40
C ALA A 41 -5.02 -3.64 1.20
N THR A 42 -5.66 -4.69 1.71
CA THR A 42 -4.97 -5.88 2.20
C THR A 42 -4.60 -6.79 1.04
N CYS A 43 -3.59 -7.64 1.22
CA CYS A 43 -3.22 -8.64 0.20
C CYS A 43 -4.40 -9.54 -0.20
N MET A 44 -5.31 -9.83 0.74
CA MET A 44 -6.52 -10.61 0.48
C MET A 44 -7.48 -9.90 -0.48
N GLN A 45 -7.73 -8.60 -0.25
CA GLN A 45 -8.59 -7.80 -1.14
C GLN A 45 -8.01 -7.70 -2.54
N VAL A 46 -6.69 -7.53 -2.66
CA VAL A 46 -6.00 -7.52 -3.97
C VAL A 46 -6.14 -8.88 -4.66
N ALA A 47 -5.93 -9.98 -3.93
CA ALA A 47 -6.09 -11.33 -4.49
C ALA A 47 -7.51 -11.59 -4.99
N GLN A 48 -8.53 -11.17 -4.22
CA GLN A 48 -9.93 -11.25 -4.63
C GLN A 48 -10.21 -10.41 -5.89
N TYR A 49 -9.75 -9.16 -5.91
CA TYR A 49 -9.91 -8.27 -7.06
C TYR A 49 -9.29 -8.86 -8.34
N VAL A 50 -8.07 -9.42 -8.25
CA VAL A 50 -7.40 -10.06 -9.39
C VAL A 50 -8.15 -11.32 -9.82
N LYS A 51 -8.63 -12.15 -8.88
CA LYS A 51 -9.41 -13.35 -9.20
C LYS A 51 -10.71 -13.02 -9.94
N GLU A 52 -11.45 -12.01 -9.47
CA GLU A 52 -12.67 -11.54 -10.13
C GLU A 52 -12.38 -10.92 -11.50
N ALA A 53 -11.33 -10.10 -11.61
CA ALA A 53 -10.93 -9.49 -12.87
C ALA A 53 -10.46 -10.55 -13.89
N ALA A 54 -9.77 -11.60 -13.44
CA ALA A 54 -9.34 -12.72 -14.28
C ALA A 54 -10.51 -13.60 -14.73
N GLY A 55 -11.53 -13.78 -13.90
CA GLY A 55 -12.76 -14.50 -14.26
C GLY A 55 -13.74 -13.72 -15.15
N ARG A 56 -13.49 -12.42 -15.36
CA ARG A 56 -14.22 -11.56 -16.31
C ARG A 56 -13.59 -11.54 -17.71
N ARG A 57 -12.51 -12.29 -17.93
CA ARG A 57 -11.88 -12.47 -19.24
C ARG A 57 -12.39 -13.71 -19.95
#